data_AF-A0A0F9B0J4-F1
#
_entry.id   AF-A0A0F9B0J4-F1
#
_cell.length_a   1.000
_cell.length_b   1.000
_cell.length_c   1.000
_cell.angle_alpha   90.00
_cell.angle_beta   90.00
_cell.angle_gamma   90.00
#
_symmetry.space_group_name_H-M   'P 1'
#
loop_
_entity.id
_entity.type
_entity.pdbx_description
1 polymer ?
#
loop_
_entity_poly.entity_id
_entity_poly.type
_entity_poly.pdbx_seq_one_letter_code
_entity_poly.pdbx_strand_id
1 'polypeptide(L)' 'MKIAKEKGLSMKEVELAVSSQFSLVRKVMKKGDFEQVRLPFFGRFWVKPARKKYMDLRKKARDKGGVTF' A
#
# COMPACT_ATOMS: atom_id res chain seq x y z
N MET A 1 11.39 16.25 -8.19
CA MET A 1 12.26 16.83 -9.24
C MET A 1 13.74 16.97 -8.85
N LYS A 2 14.12 17.03 -7.56
CA LYS A 2 15.54 17.12 -7.13
C LYS A 2 16.40 15.90 -7.51
N ILE A 3 15.88 14.69 -7.30
CA ILE A 3 16.61 13.42 -7.48
C ILE A 3 17.10 13.17 -8.92
N ALA A 4 16.29 13.50 -9.92
CA ALA A 4 16.67 13.31 -11.33
C ALA A 4 17.83 14.23 -11.73
N LYS A 5 17.78 15.50 -11.29
CA LYS A 5 18.85 16.49 -11.52
C LYS A 5 20.13 16.14 -10.78
N GLU A 6 20.03 15.61 -9.56
CA GLU A 6 21.20 15.27 -8.72
C GLU A 6 21.92 13.99 -9.19
N LYS A 7 21.22 13.07 -9.86
CA LYS A 7 21.79 11.77 -10.29
C LYS A 7 21.99 11.61 -11.80
N GLY A 8 21.64 12.61 -12.61
CA GLY A 8 21.71 12.53 -14.07
C GLY A 8 20.81 11.46 -14.69
N LEU A 9 19.80 11.00 -13.94
CA LEU A 9 18.87 9.95 -14.36
C LEU A 9 17.70 10.54 -15.14
N SER A 10 17.17 9.79 -16.10
CA SER A 10 15.97 10.21 -16.79
C SER A 10 14.77 10.22 -15.83
N MET A 11 13.82 11.13 -16.08
CA MET A 11 12.61 11.21 -15.26
C MET A 11 11.82 9.89 -15.23
N LYS A 12 11.84 9.13 -16.34
CA LYS A 12 11.19 7.82 -16.47
C LYS A 12 11.80 6.78 -15.53
N GLU A 13 13.12 6.76 -15.39
CA GLU A 13 13.80 5.80 -14.51
C GLU A 13 13.54 6.10 -13.04
N VAL A 14 13.48 7.38 -12.67
CA VAL A 14 13.13 7.79 -11.30
C VAL A 14 11.70 7.37 -10.96
N GLU A 15 10.77 7.55 -11.90
CA GLU A 15 9.38 7.16 -11.71
C GLU A 15 9.20 5.64 -11.63
N LEU A 16 9.96 4.88 -12.42
CA LEU A 16 10.00 3.42 -12.34
C LEU A 16 10.58 2.93 -11.01
N ALA A 17 11.67 3.54 -10.54
CA ALA A 17 12.28 3.20 -9.25
C ALA A 17 11.32 3.47 -8.08
N VAL A 18 10.67 4.64 -8.07
CA VAL A 18 9.70 4.99 -7.03
C VAL A 18 8.48 4.07 -7.09
N SER A 19 7.90 3.86 -8.28
CA SER A 19 6.72 3.00 -8.44
C SER A 19 7.00 1.56 -8.04
N SER A 20 8.17 1.01 -8.35
CA SER A 20 8.55 -0.35 -7.95
C SER A 20 8.62 -0.51 -6.42
N GLN A 21 9.17 0.47 -5.70
CA GLN A 21 9.22 0.47 -4.24
C GLN A 21 7.81 0.47 -3.61
N PHE A 22 6.90 1.28 -4.15
CA PHE A 22 5.52 1.33 -3.67
C PHE A 22 4.67 0.13 -4.12
N SER A 23 5.03 -0.54 -5.23
CA SER A 23 4.29 -1.70 -5.74
C SER A 23 4.34 -2.89 -4.77
N LEU A 24 5.50 -3.14 -4.16
CA LEU A 24 5.70 -4.20 -3.19
C LEU A 24 4.89 -3.90 -1.91
N VAL A 25 4.98 -2.67 -1.43
CA VAL A 25 4.21 -2.19 -0.27
C VAL A 25 2.71 -2.38 -0.53
N ARG A 26 2.22 -1.95 -1.70
CA ARG A 26 0.82 -2.11 -2.09
C ARG A 26 0.41 -3.59 -2.14
N LYS A 27 1.26 -4.48 -2.66
CA LYS A 27 0.96 -5.92 -2.77
C LYS A 27 0.86 -6.57 -1.39
N VAL A 28 1.78 -6.26 -0.49
CA VAL A 28 1.76 -6.76 0.90
C VAL A 28 0.56 -6.19 1.66
N MET A 29 0.29 -4.89 1.53
CA MET A 29 -0.88 -4.26 2.15
C MET A 29 -2.21 -4.83 1.60
N LYS A 30 -2.31 -5.15 0.31
CA LYS A 30 -3.52 -5.73 -0.29
C LYS A 30 -3.80 -7.15 0.20
N LYS A 31 -2.77 -7.92 0.54
CA LYS A 31 -2.91 -9.29 1.08
C LYS A 31 -3.47 -9.33 2.49
N GLY A 32 -3.46 -8.22 3.22
CA GLY A 32 -4.03 -8.17 4.56
C GLY A 32 -3.14 -8.73 5.66
N ASP A 33 -1.97 -9.31 5.33
CA ASP A 33 -0.95 -9.71 6.31
C ASP A 33 -0.20 -8.47 6.82
N PHE A 34 -0.87 -7.73 7.70
CA PHE A 34 -0.40 -6.47 8.27
C PHE A 34 0.29 -6.69 9.62
N GLU A 35 1.41 -7.41 9.65
CA GLU A 35 2.27 -7.37 10.84
C GLU A 35 3.08 -6.08 10.86
N GLN A 36 3.85 -5.78 9.82
CA GLN A 36 4.47 -4.46 9.60
C GLN A 36 5.19 -4.43 8.25
N VAL A 37 5.05 -3.37 7.46
CA VAL A 37 5.95 -3.13 6.30
C VAL A 37 6.89 -1.99 6.65
N ARG A 38 8.19 -2.26 6.74
CA ARG A 38 9.21 -1.24 6.97
C ARG A 38 9.86 -0.87 5.65
N LEU A 39 9.72 0.39 5.25
CA LEU A 39 10.50 0.97 4.16
C LEU A 39 11.74 1.65 4.78
N PRO A 40 12.96 1.21 4.45
CA PRO A 40 14.18 1.87 4.89
C PRO A 40 14.15 3.37 4.56
N PHE A 41 14.59 4.21 5.52
CA PHE A 41 14.64 5.68 5.40
C PHE A 41 13.32 6.43 5.19
N PHE A 42 12.20 5.73 4.96
CA PHE A 42 10.88 6.36 4.81
C PHE A 42 10.02 6.20 6.06
N GLY A 43 9.96 4.99 6.62
CA GLY A 43 9.18 4.73 7.82
C GLY A 43 8.57 3.33 7.87
N ARG A 44 7.74 3.13 8.88
CA ARG A 44 7.03 1.87 9.13
C ARG A 44 5.54 2.07 8.88
N PHE A 45 4.98 1.18 8.07
CA PHE A 45 3.57 1.14 7.74
C PHE A 45 2.93 -0.03 8.48
N TRP A 46 1.93 0.26 9.30
CA TRP A 46 1.12 -0.75 9.97
C TRP A 46 -0.33 -0.29 10.03
N VAL A 47 -1.24 -1.25 10.14
CA VAL A 47 -2.67 -0.98 10.33
C VAL A 47 -3.03 -1.35 11.76
N LYS A 48 -3.79 -0.49 12.46
CA LYS A 48 -4.32 -0.85 13.78
C LYS A 48 -5.21 -2.10 13.66
N PRO A 49 -4.94 -3.20 14.40
CA PRO A 49 -5.71 -4.45 14.27
C PRO A 49 -7.22 -4.25 14.45
N ALA A 50 -7.63 -3.39 15.39
CA ALA A 50 -9.03 -3.03 15.62
C ALA A 50 -9.69 -2.42 14.37
N ARG A 51 -8.95 -1.56 13.63
CA ARG A 51 -9.44 -0.94 12.39
C ARG A 51 -9.58 -1.97 11.27
N LYS A 52 -8.62 -2.91 11.15
CA LYS A 52 -8.69 -4.02 10.20
C LYS A 52 -9.94 -4.88 10.46
N LYS A 53 -10.14 -5.32 11.70
CA LYS A 53 -11.32 -6.12 12.10
C LYS A 53 -12.64 -5.42 11.75
N TYR A 54 -12.76 -4.13 12.04
CA TYR A 54 -13.95 -3.35 11.68
C TYR A 54 -14.19 -3.31 10.16
N MET A 55 -13.12 -3.11 9.37
CA MET A 55 -13.22 -3.06 7.91
C MET A 55 -13.61 -4.42 7.31
N ASP A 56 -13.05 -5.52 7.84
CA ASP A 56 -13.38 -6.88 7.40
C ASP A 56 -14.85 -7.24 7.70
N LEU A 57 -15.35 -6.84 8.87
CA LEU A 57 -16.76 -7.00 9.24
C LEU A 57 -17.68 -6.20 8.31
N ARG A 58 -17.32 -4.94 8.01
CA ARG A 58 -18.09 -4.08 7.10
C ARG A 58 -18.10 -4.61 5.66
N LYS A 59 -16.99 -5.20 5.21
CA LYS A 59 -16.90 -5.86 3.91
C LYS A 59 -17.83 -7.08 3.85
N LYS A 60 -17.75 -7.97 4.84
CA LYS A 60 -18.66 -9.13 4.95
C LYS A 60 -20.14 -8.74 5.00
N ALA A 61 -20.48 -7.64 5.68
CA ALA A 61 -21.85 -7.14 5.74
C ALA A 61 -22.34 -6.63 4.38
N ARG A 62 -21.48 -5.98 3.59
CA ARG A 62 -21.80 -5.57 2.21
C ARG A 62 -21.97 -6.78 1.29
N ASP A 63 -21.07 -7.76 1.38
CA ASP A 63 -21.11 -8.95 0.53
C ASP A 63 -22.36 -9.83 0.81
N LYS A 64 -22.87 -9.81 2.06
CA LYS A 64 -24.13 -10.48 2.45
C LYS A 64 -25.39 -9.66 2.13
N GLY A 65 -25.26 -8.37 1.86
CA GLY A 65 -26.37 -7.46 1.54
C GLY A 65 -26.69 -7.36 0.04
N GLY A 66 -26.07 -8.19 -0.80
CA GLY A 66 -26.46 -8.37 -2.20
C GLY A 66 -27.76 -9.17 -2.30
N VAL A 67 -28.87 -8.60 -1.81
CA VAL A 67 -30.22 -9.06 -2.12
C VAL A 67 -30.64 -8.39 -3.42
N THR A 68 -31.00 -9.24 -4.38
CA THR A 68 -31.67 -8.94 -5.66
C THR A 68 -32.77 -7.90 -5.51
N PHE A 69 -32.71 -6.86 -6.35
CA PHE A 69 -33.92 -6.17 -6.81
C PHE A 69 -34.46 -6.92 -8.02
#